data_AF-A0A8T6ERR5-F1
#
_entry.id   AF-A0A8T6ERR5-F1
#
_cell.length_a   1.000
_cell.length_b   1.000
_cell.length_c   1.000
_cell.angle_alpha   90.00
_cell.angle_beta   90.00
_cell.angle_gamma   90.00
#
_symmetry.space_group_name_H-M   'P 1'
#
loop_
_entity.id
_entity.type
_entity.pdbx_description
1 polymer ?
#
loop_
_entity_poly.entity_id
_entity_poly.type
_entity_poly.pdbx_seq_one_letter_code
_entity_poly.pdbx_strand_id
1 'polypeptide(L)' 'RGFFEPITHPEAGTHLYPGPLARFSEQPLSPVRGPAPTLGQHNHELLCGLLGLSEAEYERLEADGVIGTVYTEDAT' A
#
# COMPACT_ATOMS: atom_id res chain seq x y z
N ARG A 1 9.02 7.14 24.98
CA ARG A 1 10.19 7.04 24.07
C ARG A 1 9.89 5.94 23.06
N GLY A 2 10.30 6.08 21.79
CA GLY A 2 9.74 5.31 20.67
C GLY A 2 8.65 6.09 19.95
N PHE A 3 8.97 7.34 19.58
CA PHE A 3 8.13 8.14 18.69
C PHE A 3 8.51 7.92 17.22
N PHE A 4 9.77 7.59 16.92
CA PHE A 4 10.17 7.16 15.59
C PHE A 4 10.39 5.64 15.59
N GLU A 5 9.84 4.96 14.59
CA GLU A 5 9.94 3.52 14.41
C GLU A 5 10.46 3.22 13.00
N PRO A 6 11.41 2.28 12.84
CA PRO A 6 11.89 1.89 11.53
C PRO A 6 10.83 1.08 10.79
N ILE A 7 10.50 1.49 9.57
CA ILE A 7 9.60 0.76 8.67
C ILE A 7 10.35 0.48 7.37
N THR A 8 10.32 -0.78 6.93
CA THR A 8 10.88 -1.21 5.65
C THR A 8 9.80 -1.22 4.59
N HIS A 9 9.92 -0.33 3.61
CA HIS A 9 9.08 -0.30 2.41
C HIS A 9 9.74 -1.10 1.29
N PRO A 10 8.98 -1.91 0.51
CA PRO A 10 9.54 -2.73 -0.57
C PRO A 10 10.40 -1.93 -1.57
N GLU A 11 9.93 -0.75 -1.97
CA GLU A 11 10.65 0.11 -2.92
C GLU A 11 11.55 1.20 -2.27
N ALA A 12 11.10 1.87 -1.21
CA ALA A 12 11.87 2.97 -0.61
C ALA A 12 12.94 2.51 0.40
N GLY A 13 12.96 1.25 0.82
CA GLY A 13 13.88 0.75 1.85
C GLY A 13 13.44 1.11 3.28
N THR A 14 14.37 1.10 4.23
CA THR A 14 14.07 1.31 5.66
C THR A 14 14.22 2.78 6.05
N HIS A 15 13.16 3.38 6.60
CA HIS A 15 13.15 4.75 7.08
C HIS A 15 12.50 4.87 8.46
N LEU A 16 12.79 5.97 9.16
CA LEU A 16 12.17 6.30 10.44
C LEU A 16 10.85 7.04 10.23
N TYR A 17 9.75 6.43 10.68
CA TYR A 17 8.43 7.04 10.61
C TYR A 17 7.97 7.50 11.99
N PRO A 18 7.29 8.67 12.08
CA PRO A 18 6.65 9.08 13.31
C PRO A 18 5.48 8.14 13.62
N GLY A 19 5.54 7.52 14.79
CA GLY A 19 4.45 6.81 15.41
C GLY A 19 3.44 7.75 16.07
N PRO A 20 2.44 7.20 16.78
CA PRO A 20 1.38 7.99 17.38
C PRO A 20 1.87 9.07 18.35
N LEU A 21 1.32 10.29 18.22
CA LEU A 21 1.65 11.43 19.09
C LEU A 21 1.29 11.20 20.57
N ALA A 22 0.29 10.35 20.83
CA ALA A 22 -0.15 9.99 22.17
C ALA A 22 -0.26 8.48 22.31
N ARG A 23 -0.03 7.99 23.53
CA ARG A 23 -0.22 6.59 23.91
C ARG A 23 -1.51 6.49 24.72
N PHE A 24 -2.44 5.71 24.22
CA PHE A 24 -3.69 5.39 24.90
C PHE A 24 -3.50 4.07 25.64
N SER A 25 -3.84 4.03 26.93
CA SER A 25 -3.60 2.88 27.79
C SER A 25 -4.56 1.70 27.51
N GLU A 26 -5.80 1.99 27.12
CA GLU A 26 -6.83 0.97 26.89
C GLU A 26 -6.91 0.51 25.43
N GLN A 27 -6.62 1.42 24.50
CA GLN A 27 -6.59 1.14 23.07
C GLN A 27 -5.30 1.69 22.48
N PRO A 28 -4.18 0.96 22.60
CA PRO A 28 -2.94 1.37 21.97
C PRO A 28 -3.20 1.66 20.50
N LEU A 29 -2.94 2.90 20.07
CA LEU A 29 -2.93 3.20 18.63
C LEU A 29 -1.90 2.25 18.02
N SER A 30 -2.39 1.34 17.18
CA SER A 30 -1.51 0.38 16.53
C SER A 30 -0.40 1.15 15.83
N PRO A 31 0.86 0.73 15.95
CA PRO A 31 1.89 1.21 15.05
C PRO A 31 1.42 0.96 13.61
N VAL A 32 1.92 1.77 12.69
CA VAL A 32 1.57 1.74 11.27
C VAL A 32 1.44 0.28 10.82
N ARG A 33 0.30 -0.13 10.24
CA ARG A 33 -0.04 -1.55 9.94
C ARG A 33 0.92 -2.22 8.94
N GLY A 34 1.93 -1.49 8.48
CA GLY A 34 2.92 -1.88 7.50
C GLY A 34 3.52 -0.63 6.84
N PRO A 35 4.41 -0.81 5.86
CA PRO A 35 4.79 0.29 4.98
C PRO A 35 3.58 0.83 4.21
N ALA A 36 3.72 2.02 3.62
CA ALA A 36 2.78 2.48 2.61
C ALA A 36 2.67 1.43 1.47
N PRO A 37 1.49 1.27 0.85
CA PRO A 37 1.33 0.34 -0.25
C PRO A 37 2.12 0.82 -1.48
N THR A 38 2.65 -0.14 -2.24
CA THR A 38 3.23 0.09 -3.58
C THR A 38 2.13 0.40 -4.60
N LEU A 39 2.52 0.90 -5.78
CA LEU A 39 1.58 1.17 -6.87
C LEU A 39 0.78 -0.10 -7.19
N GLY A 40 -0.54 -0.01 -7.11
CA GLY A 40 -1.43 -1.12 -7.46
C GLY A 40 -1.35 -2.35 -6.56
N GLN A 41 -0.68 -2.30 -5.40
CA GLN A 41 -0.45 -3.46 -4.51
C GLN A 41 -1.71 -4.28 -4.20
N HIS A 42 -2.86 -3.60 -4.12
CA HIS A 42 -4.14 -4.19 -3.73
C HIS A 42 -5.16 -4.24 -4.89
N ASN A 43 -4.74 -4.02 -6.14
CA ASN A 43 -5.66 -3.97 -7.27
C ASN A 43 -6.40 -5.29 -7.43
N HIS A 44 -5.69 -6.43 -7.51
CA HIS A 44 -6.32 -7.74 -7.70
C HIS A 44 -7.24 -8.11 -6.53
N GLU A 45 -6.75 -7.94 -5.29
CA GLU A 45 -7.51 -8.20 -4.06
C GLU A 45 -8.85 -7.46 -4.04
N LEU A 46 -8.85 -6.18 -4.39
CA LEU A 46 -10.05 -5.36 -4.32
C LEU A 46 -10.93 -5.50 -5.56
N LEU A 47 -10.36 -5.46 -6.76
CA LEU A 47 -11.14 -5.51 -8.00
C LEU A 47 -11.75 -6.90 -8.21
N CYS A 48 -10.97 -7.97 -8.08
CA CYS A 48 -11.46 -9.33 -8.28
C CYS A 48 -12.11 -9.85 -6.99
N GLY A 49 -11.46 -9.67 -5.84
CA GLY A 49 -11.91 -10.26 -4.57
C GLY A 49 -13.09 -9.55 -3.92
N LEU A 50 -13.10 -8.21 -3.90
CA LEU A 50 -14.16 -7.44 -3.25
C LEU A 50 -15.25 -6.98 -4.23
N LEU A 51 -14.87 -6.52 -5.42
CA LEU A 51 -15.81 -5.97 -6.42
C LEU A 51 -16.30 -7.02 -7.42
N GLY A 52 -15.68 -8.21 -7.46
CA GLY A 52 -16.15 -9.35 -8.25
C GLY A 52 -15.87 -9.25 -9.73
N LEU A 53 -14.85 -8.50 -10.16
CA LEU A 53 -14.40 -8.53 -11.56
C LEU A 53 -13.87 -9.93 -11.91
N SER A 54 -14.15 -10.35 -13.13
CA SER A 54 -13.50 -11.52 -13.70
C SER A 54 -12.04 -11.23 -14.02
N GLU A 55 -11.21 -12.28 -14.08
CA GLU A 55 -9.79 -12.13 -14.44
C GLU A 55 -9.61 -11.46 -15.81
N ALA A 56 -10.47 -11.79 -16.79
CA ALA A 56 -10.43 -11.19 -18.12
C ALA A 56 -10.75 -9.67 -18.11
N GLU A 57 -11.59 -9.21 -17.19
CA GLU A 57 -11.86 -7.77 -17.04
C GLU A 57 -10.68 -7.06 -16.38
N TYR A 58 -10.06 -7.68 -15.38
CA TYR A 58 -8.86 -7.18 -14.74
C TYR A 58 -7.70 -7.06 -15.74
N GLU A 59 -7.42 -8.12 -16.50
CA GLU A 59 -6.38 -8.15 -17.53
C GLU A 59 -6.59 -7.07 -18.60
N ARG A 60 -7.85 -6.83 -19.00
CA ARG A 60 -8.18 -5.76 -19.95
C ARG A 60 -7.87 -4.38 -19.38
N LEU A 61 -8.20 -4.12 -18.11
CA LEU A 61 -7.90 -2.84 -17.47
C LEU A 61 -6.39 -2.60 -17.36
N GLU A 62 -5.62 -3.66 -17.10
CA GLU A 62 -4.15 -3.59 -17.07
C GLU A 62 -3.57 -3.35 -18.46
N ALA A 63 -4.05 -4.08 -19.48
CA ALA A 63 -3.61 -3.92 -20.87
C ALA A 63 -3.94 -2.54 -21.45
N ASP A 64 -5.09 -1.98 -21.07
CA ASP A 64 -5.52 -0.63 -21.46
C ASP A 64 -4.79 0.48 -20.67
N GLY A 65 -3.92 0.11 -19.69
CA GLY A 65 -3.18 1.05 -18.86
C GLY A 65 -4.04 1.85 -17.87
N VAL A 66 -5.27 1.40 -17.60
CA VAL A 66 -6.19 2.04 -16.65
C VAL A 66 -5.77 1.75 -15.22
N ILE A 67 -5.23 0.55 -14.98
CA ILE A 67 -4.61 0.12 -13.73
C ILE A 67 -3.22 -0.45 -14.03
N GLY A 68 -2.39 -0.59 -12.99
CA GLY A 68 -1.09 -1.23 -13.13
C GLY A 68 -0.36 -1.32 -11.81
N THR A 69 0.77 -2.04 -11.82
CA THR A 69 1.68 -2.22 -10.67
C THR A 69 3.08 -1.66 -10.93
N VAL A 70 3.32 -1.13 -12.13
CA VAL A 70 4.59 -0.53 -12.56
C VAL A 70 4.37 0.90 -13.01
N TYR A 71 5.36 1.75 -12.79
CA TYR A 71 5.33 3.13 -13.26
C TYR A 71 5.47 3.19 -14.78
N THR A 72 4.69 4.07 -15.41
CA THR A 72 4.81 4.32 -16.86
C THR A 72 6.07 5.14 -17.13
N GLU A 73 6.71 4.91 -18.28
CA GLU A 73 7.98 5.55 -18.65
C GLU A 73 7.88 7.10 -18.72
N ASP A 74 6.67 7.62 -18.95
CA ASP A 74 6.39 9.06 -19.03
C ASP A 74 6.26 9.74 -17.64
N ALA A 75 6.33 8.99 -16.55
CA ALA A 75 6.12 9.49 -15.19
C ALA A 75 7.41 9.94 -14.47
N THR A 76 8.56 9.97 -15.17
CA THR A 76 9.87 10.38 -14.61
C THR A 76 10.31 11.77 -15.07
#